data_AF-A0A519Z170-F1
#
_entry.id   AF-A0A519Z170-F1
#
_cell.length_a   1.000
_cell.length_b   1.000
_cell.length_c   1.000
_cell.angle_alpha   90.00
_cell.angle_beta   90.00
_cell.angle_gamma   90.00
#
_symmetry.space_group_name_H-M   'P 1'
#
loop_
_entity.id
_entity.type
_entity.pdbx_description
1 polymer ?
#
loop_
_entity_poly.entity_id
_entity_poly.type
_entity_poly.pdbx_seq_one_letter_code
_entity_poly.pdbx_strand_id
1 'polypeptide(L)'
;MNHLDPQRHVRGESQYLDDVPEQQGTLYAAVYESPLAHGVLKKLDLEAAQKAPGVVRILTAQNIPGRNQIGGIVPDEPLLAEGHVHFRGQPVALVLARTEAQAHAALKLIKADIEPLPIITDPRQAAAQGELIVPPRTFRIGDSASAFGQCDYVVAGVAESGGQEHLYIETQGAYAFPTELGGVKIISSTQGPTAVQRHCAVVLGIGMHQIEVDVTRLGGGFGGKEDQATPWGCLAALGAFITKKPVKLVLDRMADMRMTGKRHPYSSDFKIGLSKELKIIAYEVTYYQNAGAAADLSPAVLERTLFHTTNAY
;
A
#
# COMPACT_ATOMS: atom_id res chain seq x y z
N MET A 1 -29.65 -6.21 -7.57
CA MET A 1 -28.79 -6.94 -8.55
C MET A 1 -28.50 -8.30 -7.94
N ASN A 2 -28.82 -9.40 -8.62
CA ASN A 2 -28.44 -10.73 -8.15
C ASN A 2 -26.97 -10.99 -8.53
N HIS A 3 -26.19 -11.55 -7.62
CA HIS A 3 -24.81 -11.95 -7.94
C HIS A 3 -24.84 -12.97 -9.08
N LEU A 4 -23.97 -12.82 -10.08
CA LEU A 4 -23.95 -13.67 -11.28
C LEU A 4 -23.26 -15.05 -11.09
N ASP A 5 -22.69 -15.32 -9.92
CA ASP A 5 -21.81 -16.46 -9.68
C ASP A 5 -21.95 -17.14 -8.29
N PRO A 6 -23.10 -17.02 -7.57
CA PRO A 6 -23.21 -17.57 -6.21
C PRO A 6 -23.07 -19.09 -6.19
N GLN A 7 -23.52 -19.78 -7.24
CA GLN A 7 -23.45 -21.23 -7.34
C GLN A 7 -22.00 -21.74 -7.42
N ARG A 8 -21.12 -21.07 -8.17
CA ARG A 8 -19.71 -21.49 -8.26
C ARG A 8 -18.96 -21.17 -6.96
N HIS A 9 -19.28 -20.05 -6.31
CA HIS A 9 -18.70 -19.70 -5.02
C HIS A 9 -18.96 -20.75 -3.94
N VAL A 10 -20.22 -21.21 -3.81
CA VAL A 10 -20.56 -22.23 -2.79
C VAL A 10 -20.04 -23.63 -3.13
N ARG A 11 -19.65 -23.86 -4.38
CA ARG A 11 -19.05 -25.12 -4.85
C ARG A 11 -17.52 -25.11 -4.86
N GLY A 12 -16.88 -23.96 -4.62
CA GLY A 12 -15.43 -23.81 -4.77
C GLY A 12 -14.95 -23.86 -6.21
N GLU A 13 -15.82 -23.57 -7.19
CA GLU A 13 -15.50 -23.60 -8.62
C GLU A 13 -15.02 -22.23 -9.15
N SER A 14 -15.23 -21.16 -8.37
CA SER A 14 -14.78 -19.81 -8.70
C SER A 14 -13.28 -19.68 -8.46
N GLN A 15 -12.53 -19.39 -9.52
CA GLN A 15 -11.08 -19.20 -9.42
C GLN A 15 -10.71 -17.80 -8.92
N TYR A 16 -9.88 -17.73 -7.89
CA TYR A 16 -9.17 -16.54 -7.43
C TYR A 16 -7.73 -16.56 -7.94
N LEU A 17 -6.94 -15.55 -7.57
CA LEU A 17 -5.56 -15.42 -8.07
C LEU A 17 -4.74 -16.70 -7.81
N ASP A 18 -4.77 -17.20 -6.58
CA ASP A 18 -3.90 -18.31 -6.15
C ASP A 18 -4.35 -19.67 -6.71
N ASP A 19 -5.60 -19.77 -7.16
CA ASP A 19 -6.19 -20.95 -7.80
C ASP A 19 -5.77 -21.10 -9.28
N VAL A 20 -5.15 -20.07 -9.86
CA VAL A 20 -4.69 -20.12 -11.25
C VAL A 20 -3.66 -21.24 -11.41
N PRO A 21 -3.85 -22.17 -12.36
CA PRO A 21 -2.91 -23.26 -12.59
C PRO A 21 -1.49 -22.75 -12.86
N GLU A 22 -0.54 -23.30 -12.13
CA GLU A 22 0.86 -22.91 -12.23
C GLU A 22 1.50 -23.47 -13.50
N GLN A 23 2.31 -22.65 -14.17
CA GLN A 23 3.05 -23.08 -15.34
C GLN A 23 4.30 -23.82 -14.91
N GLN A 24 4.79 -24.71 -15.78
CA GLN A 24 6.01 -25.43 -15.48
C GLN A 24 7.17 -24.46 -15.29
N GLY A 25 7.90 -24.61 -14.18
CA GLY A 25 9.05 -23.76 -13.85
C GLY A 25 8.70 -22.45 -13.16
N THR A 26 7.45 -22.27 -12.71
CA THR A 26 7.04 -21.19 -11.82
C THR A 26 7.98 -21.07 -10.62
N LEU A 27 8.39 -19.84 -10.32
CA LEU A 27 9.12 -19.50 -9.10
C LEU A 27 8.14 -18.89 -8.10
N TYR A 28 8.37 -19.18 -6.83
CA TYR A 28 7.62 -18.58 -5.73
C TYR A 28 8.45 -17.44 -5.15
N ALA A 29 7.79 -16.30 -5.01
CA ALA A 29 8.37 -15.10 -4.48
C ALA A 29 8.01 -14.92 -3.01
N ALA A 30 8.98 -14.44 -2.22
CA ALA A 30 8.74 -13.96 -0.86
C ALA A 30 9.51 -12.65 -0.65
N VAL A 31 8.95 -11.75 0.16
CA VAL A 31 9.49 -10.39 0.34
C VAL A 31 10.18 -10.28 1.69
N TYR A 32 11.43 -9.83 1.67
CA TYR A 32 12.14 -9.42 2.88
C TYR A 32 11.75 -7.98 3.20
N GLU A 33 11.19 -7.79 4.39
CA GLU A 33 10.65 -6.52 4.86
C GLU A 33 11.55 -5.87 5.92
N SER A 34 11.51 -4.55 6.02
CA SER A 34 12.24 -3.81 7.06
C SER A 34 11.74 -4.20 8.46
N PRO A 35 12.63 -4.58 9.39
CA PRO A 35 12.27 -4.79 10.78
C PRO A 35 12.10 -3.48 11.56
N LEU A 36 12.57 -2.34 11.03
CA LEU A 36 12.57 -1.04 11.70
C LEU A 36 11.60 -0.06 11.03
N ALA A 37 11.09 0.88 11.83
CA ALA A 37 10.16 1.92 11.39
C ALA A 37 10.84 3.10 10.70
N HIS A 38 12.10 3.42 11.02
CA HIS A 38 12.86 4.45 10.32
C HIS A 38 14.36 4.18 10.48
N GLY A 39 15.12 4.28 9.40
CA GLY A 39 16.56 4.09 9.48
C GLY A 39 17.28 4.19 8.14
N VAL A 40 18.61 4.29 8.20
CA VAL A 40 19.50 4.24 7.04
C VAL A 40 19.92 2.79 6.81
N LEU A 41 19.56 2.22 5.66
CA LEU A 41 19.99 0.90 5.22
C LEU A 41 21.45 0.97 4.73
N LYS A 42 22.39 0.59 5.60
CA LYS A 42 23.84 0.65 5.30
C LYS A 42 24.29 -0.52 4.43
N LYS A 43 23.82 -1.71 4.76
CA LYS A 43 24.23 -2.95 4.11
C LYS A 43 23.13 -4.00 4.15
N LEU A 44 23.01 -4.76 3.07
CA LEU A 44 22.18 -5.95 3.00
C LEU A 44 23.06 -7.16 2.67
N ASP A 45 23.22 -8.06 3.62
CA ASP A 45 23.94 -9.32 3.43
C ASP A 45 22.96 -10.40 2.96
N LEU A 46 23.21 -10.86 1.75
CA LEU A 46 22.40 -11.85 1.03
C LEU A 46 23.13 -13.18 0.84
N GLU A 47 24.39 -13.32 1.27
CA GLU A 47 25.25 -14.41 0.84
C GLU A 47 24.70 -15.79 1.25
N ALA A 48 24.29 -15.92 2.51
CA ALA A 48 23.71 -17.15 3.04
C ALA A 48 22.37 -17.48 2.37
N ALA A 49 21.53 -16.48 2.13
CA ALA A 49 20.23 -16.64 1.49
C ALA A 49 20.37 -17.05 0.02
N GLN A 50 21.33 -16.48 -0.73
CA GLN A 50 21.59 -16.83 -2.13
C GLN A 50 22.06 -18.28 -2.30
N LYS A 51 22.78 -18.82 -1.32
CA LYS A 51 23.28 -20.20 -1.32
C LYS A 51 22.25 -21.21 -0.79
N ALA A 52 21.09 -20.75 -0.31
CA ALA A 52 20.09 -21.61 0.31
C ALA A 52 19.43 -22.56 -0.72
N PRO A 53 19.04 -23.78 -0.31
CA PRO A 53 18.45 -24.76 -1.22
C PRO A 53 17.23 -24.23 -1.98
N GLY A 54 17.29 -24.33 -3.31
CA GLY A 54 16.17 -23.97 -4.19
C GLY A 54 15.97 -22.48 -4.44
N VAL A 55 16.75 -21.60 -3.80
CA VAL A 55 16.80 -20.19 -4.17
C VAL A 55 17.38 -20.06 -5.58
N VAL A 56 16.66 -19.33 -6.43
CA VAL A 56 17.04 -19.08 -7.82
C VAL A 56 17.68 -17.71 -7.95
N ARG A 57 17.10 -16.70 -7.30
CA ARG A 57 17.62 -15.33 -7.32
C ARG A 57 17.08 -14.53 -6.14
N ILE A 58 17.84 -13.53 -5.70
CA ILE A 58 17.36 -12.48 -4.80
C ILE A 58 17.52 -11.15 -5.53
N LEU A 59 16.45 -10.35 -5.56
CA LEU A 59 16.42 -9.04 -6.21
C LEU A 59 16.33 -7.94 -5.16
N THR A 60 17.07 -6.86 -5.40
CA THR A 60 17.07 -5.63 -4.60
C THR A 60 16.75 -4.44 -5.51
N ALA A 61 16.69 -3.22 -4.96
CA ALA A 61 16.54 -2.00 -5.75
C ALA A 61 17.52 -1.90 -6.93
N GLN A 62 18.75 -2.40 -6.78
CA GLN A 62 19.79 -2.40 -7.83
C GLN A 62 19.46 -3.28 -9.04
N ASN A 63 18.49 -4.19 -8.91
CA ASN A 63 18.08 -5.07 -10.00
C ASN A 63 16.89 -4.52 -10.80
N ILE A 64 16.37 -3.34 -10.43
CA ILE A 64 15.28 -2.67 -11.14
C ILE A 64 15.85 -2.03 -12.42
N PRO A 65 15.42 -2.45 -13.62
CA PRO A 65 15.98 -1.94 -14.87
C PRO A 65 15.45 -0.56 -15.27
N GLY A 66 14.26 -0.18 -14.80
CA GLY A 66 13.66 1.13 -14.99
C GLY A 66 13.87 2.05 -13.78
N ARG A 67 12.78 2.55 -13.20
CA ARG A 67 12.83 3.44 -12.03
C ARG A 67 12.23 2.76 -10.80
N ASN A 68 12.92 2.87 -9.67
CA ASN A 68 12.44 2.40 -8.37
C ASN A 68 11.40 3.38 -7.77
N GLN A 69 10.21 3.47 -8.39
CA GLN A 69 9.17 4.44 -8.03
C GLN A 69 7.77 3.92 -8.37
N ILE A 70 6.88 3.88 -7.39
CA ILE A 70 5.51 3.37 -7.48
C ILE A 70 4.45 4.31 -6.88
N GLY A 71 4.84 5.48 -6.37
CA GLY A 71 3.94 6.47 -5.80
C GLY A 71 2.96 7.02 -6.85
N GLY A 72 1.66 6.89 -6.56
CA GLY A 72 0.58 7.13 -7.50
C GLY A 72 0.27 8.62 -7.73
N ILE A 73 -0.05 9.33 -6.63
CA ILE A 73 -0.38 10.77 -6.64
C ILE A 73 0.89 11.63 -6.54
N VAL A 74 1.77 11.27 -5.62
CA VAL A 74 3.10 11.87 -5.43
C VAL A 74 4.12 10.78 -5.77
N PRO A 75 5.19 11.08 -6.52
CA PRO A 75 6.25 10.11 -6.79
C PRO A 75 7.21 10.02 -5.59
N ASP A 76 6.71 9.54 -4.45
CA ASP A 76 7.42 9.50 -3.16
C ASP A 76 7.63 8.08 -2.60
N GLU A 77 7.21 7.04 -3.31
CA GLU A 77 7.26 5.65 -2.81
C GLU A 77 8.16 4.76 -3.69
N PRO A 78 9.25 4.18 -3.17
CA PRO A 78 10.05 3.20 -3.89
C PRO A 78 9.41 1.80 -3.86
N LEU A 79 9.66 0.98 -4.89
CA LEU A 79 9.21 -0.42 -4.92
C LEU A 79 9.95 -1.29 -3.89
N LEU A 80 11.27 -1.09 -3.82
CA LEU A 80 12.16 -1.73 -2.84
C LEU A 80 12.99 -0.63 -2.18
N ALA A 81 13.12 -0.66 -0.85
CA ALA A 81 13.86 0.32 -0.09
C ALA A 81 15.31 0.47 -0.61
N GLU A 82 15.74 1.71 -0.77
CA GLU A 82 17.09 2.08 -1.21
C GLU A 82 17.60 3.22 -0.33
N GLY A 83 18.70 2.98 0.37
CA GLY A 83 19.31 3.94 1.30
C GLY A 83 18.57 4.13 2.62
N HIS A 84 17.24 4.21 2.61
CA HIS A 84 16.42 4.41 3.80
C HIS A 84 15.23 3.45 3.88
N VAL A 85 14.81 3.16 5.10
CA VAL A 85 13.52 2.51 5.40
C VAL A 85 12.65 3.49 6.19
N HIS A 86 11.36 3.57 5.89
CA HIS A 86 10.43 4.58 6.42
C HIS A 86 9.24 3.98 7.18
N PHE A 87 9.10 2.65 7.21
CA PHE A 87 8.15 1.96 8.07
C PHE A 87 8.55 0.49 8.26
N ARG A 88 8.06 -0.09 9.35
CA ARG A 88 8.22 -1.52 9.63
C ARG A 88 7.30 -2.28 8.68
N GLY A 89 7.87 -3.20 7.90
CA GLY A 89 7.15 -3.86 6.81
C GLY A 89 7.50 -3.32 5.42
N GLN A 90 8.35 -2.28 5.30
CA GLN A 90 8.71 -1.79 3.97
C GLN A 90 9.49 -2.86 3.18
N PRO A 91 9.10 -3.17 1.93
CA PRO A 91 9.84 -4.12 1.09
C PRO A 91 11.30 -3.69 0.87
N VAL A 92 12.26 -4.60 1.09
CA VAL A 92 13.70 -4.35 0.92
C VAL A 92 14.33 -5.27 -0.13
N ALA A 93 13.90 -6.54 -0.18
CA ALA A 93 14.36 -7.50 -1.19
C ALA A 93 13.29 -8.52 -1.57
N LEU A 94 13.38 -9.07 -2.77
CA LEU A 94 12.51 -10.12 -3.29
C LEU A 94 13.32 -11.41 -3.45
N VAL A 95 12.96 -12.46 -2.73
CA VAL A 95 13.53 -13.80 -2.90
C VAL A 95 12.68 -14.58 -3.89
N LEU A 96 13.31 -15.21 -4.88
CA LEU A 96 12.67 -16.11 -5.84
C LEU A 96 13.24 -17.52 -5.63
N ALA A 97 12.38 -18.49 -5.33
CA ALA A 97 12.77 -19.89 -5.11
C ALA A 97 11.87 -20.87 -5.88
N ARG A 98 12.25 -22.16 -5.87
CA ARG A 98 11.49 -23.22 -6.55
C ARG A 98 10.23 -23.65 -5.81
N THR A 99 10.14 -23.36 -4.50
CA THR A 99 8.94 -23.58 -3.69
C THR A 99 8.73 -22.39 -2.75
N GLU A 100 7.48 -22.17 -2.34
CA GLU A 100 7.12 -21.14 -1.36
C GLU A 100 7.89 -21.32 -0.04
N ALA A 101 7.94 -22.56 0.48
CA ALA A 101 8.66 -22.87 1.70
C ALA A 101 10.16 -22.51 1.63
N GLN A 102 10.79 -22.71 0.47
CA GLN A 102 12.19 -22.33 0.25
C GLN A 102 12.37 -20.82 0.20
N ALA A 103 11.45 -20.09 -0.44
CA ALA A 103 11.49 -18.62 -0.49
C ALA A 103 11.40 -18.03 0.92
N HIS A 104 10.43 -18.49 1.73
CA HIS A 104 10.25 -18.05 3.11
C HIS A 104 11.41 -18.47 4.03
N ALA A 105 11.98 -19.66 3.86
CA ALA A 105 13.14 -20.09 4.63
C ALA A 105 14.37 -19.19 4.36
N ALA A 106 14.57 -18.78 3.10
CA ALA A 106 15.68 -17.92 2.72
C ALA A 106 15.57 -16.48 3.26
N LEU A 107 14.35 -15.96 3.48
CA LEU A 107 14.16 -14.66 4.14
C LEU A 107 14.87 -14.57 5.50
N LYS A 108 14.86 -15.68 6.26
CA LYS A 108 15.48 -15.77 7.61
C LYS A 108 17.01 -15.71 7.59
N LEU A 109 17.61 -15.89 6.41
CA LEU A 109 19.06 -15.88 6.21
C LEU A 109 19.57 -14.51 5.76
N ILE A 110 18.68 -13.59 5.40
CA ILE A 110 19.02 -12.21 5.02
C ILE A 110 19.28 -11.40 6.29
N LYS A 111 20.39 -10.65 6.28
CA LYS A 111 20.74 -9.73 7.37
C LYS A 111 20.83 -8.31 6.83
N ALA A 112 20.01 -7.41 7.39
CA ALA A 112 20.07 -5.99 7.11
C ALA A 112 20.76 -5.25 8.25
N ASP A 113 21.76 -4.45 7.90
CA ASP A 113 22.38 -3.46 8.78
C ASP A 113 21.66 -2.11 8.57
N ILE A 114 20.85 -1.73 9.55
CA ILE A 114 20.03 -0.53 9.50
C ILE A 114 20.35 0.32 10.73
N GLU A 115 20.88 1.52 10.48
CA GLU A 115 21.10 2.53 11.53
C GLU A 115 19.76 3.19 11.85
N PRO A 116 19.20 3.05 13.07
CA PRO A 116 17.91 3.63 13.40
C PRO A 116 17.91 5.15 13.33
N LEU A 117 16.82 5.73 12.83
CA LEU A 117 16.58 7.17 12.82
C LEU A 117 15.37 7.52 13.71
N PRO A 118 15.19 8.79 14.11
CA PRO A 118 14.03 9.23 14.90
C PRO A 118 12.71 8.85 14.22
N ILE A 119 11.75 8.32 15.00
CA ILE A 119 10.48 7.82 14.49
C ILE A 119 9.37 8.82 14.86
N ILE A 120 8.50 9.15 13.90
CA ILE A 120 7.29 9.96 14.11
C ILE A 120 6.08 9.09 13.75
N THR A 121 5.21 8.83 14.73
CA THR A 121 3.96 8.08 14.51
C THR A 121 2.71 8.86 14.90
N ASP A 122 2.87 10.02 15.55
CA ASP A 122 1.77 10.91 15.91
C ASP A 122 1.61 12.01 14.86
N PRO A 123 0.46 12.12 14.17
CA PRO A 123 0.25 13.15 13.17
C PRO A 123 0.27 14.57 13.75
N ARG A 124 0.01 14.76 15.05
CA ARG A 124 0.14 16.07 15.71
C ARG A 124 1.61 16.46 15.88
N GLN A 125 2.46 15.50 16.25
CA GLN A 125 3.90 15.70 16.30
C GLN A 125 4.44 16.07 14.91
N ALA A 126 4.03 15.32 13.87
CA ALA A 126 4.43 15.59 12.50
C ALA A 126 4.04 17.01 12.07
N ALA A 127 2.79 17.42 12.34
CA ALA A 127 2.31 18.77 12.04
C ALA A 127 3.08 19.87 12.79
N ALA A 128 3.38 19.67 14.08
CA ALA A 128 4.15 20.62 14.87
C ALA A 128 5.60 20.79 14.38
N GLN A 129 6.17 19.76 13.76
CA GLN A 129 7.52 19.76 13.19
C GLN A 129 7.56 20.18 11.71
N GLY A 130 6.40 20.34 11.07
CA GLY A 130 6.30 20.63 9.63
C GLY A 130 6.59 19.43 8.72
N GLU A 131 6.62 18.22 9.28
CA GLU A 131 6.86 16.94 8.58
C GLU A 131 5.56 16.45 7.91
N LEU A 132 5.07 17.23 6.94
CA LEU A 132 3.81 16.96 6.24
C LEU A 132 4.08 16.37 4.85
N ILE A 133 3.38 15.27 4.51
CA ILE A 133 3.47 14.66 3.16
C ILE A 133 2.95 15.60 2.07
N VAL A 134 1.85 16.30 2.36
CA VAL A 134 1.28 17.34 1.49
C VAL A 134 0.88 18.56 2.31
N PRO A 135 0.84 19.77 1.72
CA PRO A 135 0.37 20.97 2.41
C PRO A 135 -1.06 20.82 2.93
N PRO A 136 -1.41 21.49 4.06
CA PRO A 136 -2.77 21.48 4.60
C PRO A 136 -3.81 21.98 3.58
N ARG A 137 -5.02 21.43 3.66
CA ARG A 137 -6.19 21.85 2.89
C ARG A 137 -7.21 22.51 3.82
N THR A 138 -7.87 23.56 3.36
CA THR A 138 -8.88 24.30 4.14
C THR A 138 -10.09 24.60 3.29
N PHE A 139 -11.27 24.17 3.75
CA PHE A 139 -12.56 24.61 3.21
C PHE A 139 -13.20 25.57 4.18
N ARG A 140 -13.81 26.64 3.68
CA ARG A 140 -14.46 27.67 4.49
C ARG A 140 -15.72 28.17 3.80
N ILE A 141 -16.82 28.18 4.56
CA ILE A 141 -18.08 28.83 4.18
C ILE A 141 -18.41 29.82 5.29
N GLY A 142 -18.65 31.09 4.94
CA GLY A 142 -18.87 32.16 5.91
C GLY A 142 -17.62 32.53 6.73
N ASP A 143 -17.86 33.15 7.89
CA ASP A 143 -16.82 33.54 8.85
C ASP A 143 -17.16 33.00 10.24
N SER A 144 -16.59 31.85 10.58
CA SER A 144 -16.78 31.17 11.85
C SER A 144 -16.27 31.99 13.04
N ALA A 145 -15.19 32.76 12.86
CA ALA A 145 -14.55 33.51 13.94
C ALA A 145 -15.48 34.56 14.54
N SER A 146 -16.22 35.29 13.70
CA SER A 146 -17.25 36.23 14.16
C SER A 146 -18.56 35.53 14.56
N ALA A 147 -18.93 34.43 13.91
CA ALA A 147 -20.17 33.69 14.19
C ALA A 147 -20.23 33.12 15.60
N PHE A 148 -19.09 32.71 16.20
CA PHE A 148 -19.08 32.23 17.59
C PHE A 148 -19.55 33.26 18.62
N GLY A 149 -19.40 34.56 18.33
CA GLY A 149 -19.91 35.62 19.21
C GLY A 149 -21.45 35.68 19.28
N GLN A 150 -22.14 35.01 18.36
CA GLN A 150 -23.60 34.92 18.29
C GLN A 150 -24.15 33.63 18.91
N CYS A 151 -23.27 32.75 19.41
CA CYS A 151 -23.67 31.47 19.99
C CYS A 151 -23.98 31.60 21.49
N ASP A 152 -25.08 30.98 21.93
CA ASP A 152 -25.43 30.88 23.34
C ASP A 152 -24.61 29.77 24.04
N TYR A 153 -24.24 28.73 23.29
CA TYR A 153 -23.40 27.64 23.77
C TYR A 153 -22.24 27.39 22.82
N VAL A 154 -21.05 27.16 23.37
CA VAL A 154 -19.86 26.77 22.62
C VAL A 154 -19.26 25.54 23.27
N VAL A 155 -19.09 24.48 22.48
CA VAL A 155 -18.46 23.23 22.91
C VAL A 155 -17.22 23.01 22.08
N ALA A 156 -16.10 22.70 22.74
CA ALA A 156 -14.85 22.35 22.08
C ALA A 156 -14.30 21.06 22.67
N GLY A 157 -13.56 20.31 21.87
CA GLY A 157 -12.97 19.07 22.31
C GLY A 157 -12.10 18.40 21.26
N VAL A 158 -11.60 17.22 21.62
CA VAL A 158 -10.81 16.35 20.75
C VAL A 158 -11.62 15.10 20.45
N ALA A 159 -11.63 14.68 19.18
CA ALA A 159 -12.20 13.41 18.75
C ALA A 159 -11.13 12.56 18.07
N GLU A 160 -11.02 11.30 18.48
CA GLU A 160 -10.07 10.33 17.96
C GLU A 160 -10.82 9.24 17.17
N SER A 161 -10.27 8.87 16.01
CA SER A 161 -10.71 7.70 15.24
C SER A 161 -9.51 6.82 14.93
N GLY A 162 -9.56 5.57 15.38
CA GLY A 162 -8.50 4.60 15.10
C GLY A 162 -8.44 4.18 13.63
N GLY A 163 -7.30 3.62 13.23
CA GLY A 163 -7.17 2.98 11.94
C GLY A 163 -7.98 1.68 11.84
N GLN A 164 -8.10 1.16 10.63
CA GLN A 164 -8.85 -0.07 10.37
C GLN A 164 -8.21 -0.88 9.24
N GLU A 165 -8.00 -2.16 9.50
CA GLU A 165 -7.57 -3.13 8.48
C GLU A 165 -8.71 -3.49 7.52
N HIS A 166 -8.37 -3.74 6.26
CA HIS A 166 -9.35 -4.12 5.23
C HIS A 166 -9.91 -5.53 5.46
N LEU A 167 -9.04 -6.47 5.87
CA LEU A 167 -9.37 -7.89 6.11
C LEU A 167 -10.19 -8.53 4.97
N TYR A 168 -9.87 -8.19 3.72
CA TYR A 168 -10.25 -9.01 2.57
C TYR A 168 -9.81 -10.45 2.82
N ILE A 169 -10.61 -11.45 2.43
CA ILE A 169 -10.33 -12.85 2.74
C ILE A 169 -9.18 -13.39 1.89
N GLU A 170 -9.17 -13.06 0.60
CA GLU A 170 -8.03 -13.29 -0.30
C GLU A 170 -6.99 -12.20 -0.04
N THR A 171 -5.78 -12.55 0.35
CA THR A 171 -4.66 -11.62 0.56
C THR A 171 -4.19 -10.97 -0.76
N GLN A 172 -3.24 -10.04 -0.65
CA GLN A 172 -2.55 -9.47 -1.79
C GLN A 172 -1.72 -10.53 -2.53
N GLY A 173 -1.61 -10.34 -3.83
CA GLY A 173 -0.70 -11.11 -4.63
C GLY A 173 -0.77 -10.77 -6.11
N ALA A 174 0.16 -11.36 -6.85
CA ALA A 174 0.15 -11.39 -8.30
C ALA A 174 0.88 -12.63 -8.82
N TYR A 175 0.53 -13.04 -10.03
CA TYR A 175 1.20 -14.09 -10.77
C TYR A 175 1.58 -13.56 -12.15
N ALA A 176 2.88 -13.42 -12.39
CA ALA A 176 3.42 -12.79 -13.59
C ALA A 176 4.10 -13.80 -14.51
N PHE A 177 3.95 -13.59 -15.82
CA PHE A 177 4.47 -14.43 -16.89
C PHE A 177 5.27 -13.58 -17.88
N PRO A 178 6.47 -14.01 -18.30
CA PRO A 178 7.15 -13.36 -19.42
C PRO A 178 6.35 -13.60 -20.72
N THR A 179 6.32 -12.62 -21.61
CA THR A 179 5.75 -12.77 -22.96
C THR A 179 6.85 -12.87 -24.02
N GLU A 180 6.51 -13.39 -25.21
CA GLU A 180 7.47 -13.65 -26.29
C GLU A 180 8.25 -12.40 -26.74
N LEU A 181 7.59 -11.23 -26.76
CA LEU A 181 8.17 -9.96 -27.18
C LEU A 181 8.83 -9.18 -26.02
N GLY A 182 9.30 -9.91 -25.00
CA GLY A 182 10.01 -9.34 -23.86
C GLY A 182 9.14 -8.51 -22.90
N GLY A 183 7.81 -8.60 -23.01
CA GLY A 183 6.86 -8.00 -22.09
C GLY A 183 6.52 -8.91 -20.91
N VAL A 184 5.48 -8.53 -20.15
CA VAL A 184 4.99 -9.29 -19.00
C VAL A 184 3.46 -9.28 -18.97
N LYS A 185 2.86 -10.46 -18.81
CA LYS A 185 1.45 -10.61 -18.44
C LYS A 185 1.34 -10.84 -16.95
N ILE A 186 0.39 -10.20 -16.28
CA ILE A 186 0.22 -10.24 -14.84
C ILE A 186 -1.24 -10.58 -14.54
N ILE A 187 -1.48 -11.64 -13.80
CA ILE A 187 -2.76 -11.86 -13.14
C ILE A 187 -2.62 -11.27 -11.74
N SER A 188 -3.43 -10.27 -11.41
CA SER A 188 -3.25 -9.49 -10.17
C SER A 188 -4.54 -9.45 -9.37
N SER A 189 -4.42 -9.61 -8.05
CA SER A 189 -5.54 -9.33 -7.14
C SER A 189 -5.60 -7.81 -6.87
N THR A 190 -6.15 -7.05 -7.82
CA THR A 190 -6.18 -5.57 -7.80
C THR A 190 -7.54 -5.00 -8.22
N GLN A 191 -7.92 -3.86 -7.65
CA GLN A 191 -9.02 -3.01 -8.10
C GLN A 191 -8.55 -1.99 -9.16
N GLY A 192 -7.24 -1.74 -9.27
CA GLY A 192 -6.63 -0.76 -10.16
C GLY A 192 -5.67 -1.38 -11.18
N PRO A 193 -6.13 -2.19 -12.15
CA PRO A 193 -5.25 -2.86 -13.13
C PRO A 193 -4.41 -1.86 -13.94
N THR A 194 -4.96 -0.69 -14.29
CA THR A 194 -4.22 0.37 -14.98
C THR A 194 -3.08 0.94 -14.14
N ALA A 195 -3.27 1.07 -12.82
CA ALA A 195 -2.22 1.53 -11.92
C ALA A 195 -1.09 0.49 -11.87
N VAL A 196 -1.41 -0.79 -11.72
CA VAL A 196 -0.41 -1.88 -11.79
C VAL A 196 0.34 -1.84 -13.12
N GLN A 197 -0.37 -1.76 -14.25
CA GLN A 197 0.23 -1.71 -15.59
C GLN A 197 1.21 -0.54 -15.75
N ARG A 198 0.79 0.66 -15.34
CA ARG A 198 1.58 1.89 -15.44
C ARG A 198 2.87 1.80 -14.62
N HIS A 199 2.79 1.38 -13.36
CA HIS A 199 3.97 1.31 -12.51
C HIS A 199 4.88 0.13 -12.87
N CYS A 200 4.34 -1.00 -13.31
CA CYS A 200 5.15 -2.08 -13.89
C CYS A 200 5.96 -1.59 -15.09
N ALA A 201 5.36 -0.80 -16.00
CA ALA A 201 6.08 -0.21 -17.12
C ALA A 201 7.24 0.70 -16.67
N VAL A 202 7.01 1.53 -15.64
CA VAL A 202 8.02 2.41 -15.04
C VAL A 202 9.16 1.61 -14.40
N VAL A 203 8.83 0.61 -13.58
CA VAL A 203 9.79 -0.25 -12.87
C VAL A 203 10.62 -1.08 -13.85
N LEU A 204 9.99 -1.63 -14.89
CA LEU A 204 10.66 -2.48 -15.87
C LEU A 204 11.37 -1.69 -16.98
N GLY A 205 11.10 -0.40 -17.11
CA GLY A 205 11.69 0.45 -18.15
C GLY A 205 11.21 0.09 -19.56
N ILE A 206 9.99 -0.42 -19.70
CA ILE A 206 9.37 -0.80 -20.98
C ILE A 206 8.04 -0.09 -21.21
N GLY A 207 7.49 -0.15 -22.41
CA GLY A 207 6.22 0.52 -22.72
C GLY A 207 5.01 -0.17 -22.07
N MET A 208 3.99 0.60 -21.68
CA MET A 208 2.74 0.05 -21.12
C MET A 208 2.06 -0.98 -22.04
N HIS A 209 2.20 -0.83 -23.37
CA HIS A 209 1.68 -1.78 -24.35
C HIS A 209 2.34 -3.17 -24.28
N GLN A 210 3.47 -3.30 -23.58
CA GLN A 210 4.16 -4.57 -23.33
C GLN A 210 3.77 -5.19 -21.97
N ILE A 211 2.87 -4.54 -21.22
CA ILE A 211 2.36 -5.02 -19.94
C ILE A 211 0.87 -5.31 -20.07
N GLU A 212 0.48 -6.53 -19.78
CA GLU A 212 -0.93 -6.95 -19.70
C GLU A 212 -1.28 -7.24 -18.24
N VAL A 213 -2.40 -6.71 -17.75
CA VAL A 213 -2.88 -6.96 -16.38
C VAL A 213 -4.30 -7.48 -16.42
N ASP A 214 -4.47 -8.73 -16.00
CA ASP A 214 -5.75 -9.42 -15.94
C ASP A 214 -6.25 -9.51 -14.50
N VAL A 215 -7.54 -9.22 -14.33
CA VAL A 215 -8.26 -9.36 -13.05
C VAL A 215 -9.57 -10.10 -13.33
N THR A 216 -9.70 -11.34 -12.86
CA THR A 216 -10.94 -12.11 -13.02
C THR A 216 -11.97 -11.74 -11.97
N ARG A 217 -11.58 -11.82 -10.68
CA ARG A 217 -12.40 -11.52 -9.50
C ARG A 217 -11.47 -11.31 -8.30
N LEU A 218 -12.01 -10.74 -7.22
CA LEU A 218 -11.29 -10.51 -5.96
C LEU A 218 -12.05 -11.14 -4.79
N GLY A 219 -11.33 -11.75 -3.85
CA GLY A 219 -11.86 -12.20 -2.56
C GLY A 219 -11.98 -11.08 -1.53
N GLY A 220 -12.53 -9.93 -1.97
CA GLY A 220 -12.57 -8.67 -1.22
C GLY A 220 -11.42 -7.72 -1.58
N GLY A 221 -11.63 -6.42 -1.37
CA GLY A 221 -10.63 -5.37 -1.62
C GLY A 221 -10.81 -4.16 -0.70
N PHE A 222 -12.01 -3.57 -0.68
CA PHE A 222 -12.41 -2.50 0.25
C PHE A 222 -11.52 -1.23 0.21
N GLY A 223 -10.90 -0.96 -0.94
CA GLY A 223 -9.92 0.14 -1.12
C GLY A 223 -8.47 -0.34 -0.94
N GLY A 224 -8.25 -1.37 -0.12
CA GLY A 224 -6.91 -1.92 0.13
C GLY A 224 -6.27 -2.62 -1.06
N LYS A 225 -6.99 -2.82 -2.16
CA LYS A 225 -6.45 -3.36 -3.42
C LYS A 225 -6.49 -2.35 -4.57
N GLU A 226 -6.76 -1.07 -4.28
CA GLU A 226 -6.76 0.01 -5.29
C GLU A 226 -5.34 0.35 -5.72
N ASP A 227 -4.56 1.00 -4.85
CA ASP A 227 -3.15 1.34 -5.11
C ASP A 227 -2.20 0.32 -4.46
N GLN A 228 -2.52 -0.16 -3.26
CA GLN A 228 -1.68 -1.06 -2.46
C GLN A 228 -1.49 -2.48 -3.05
N ALA A 229 -2.20 -2.80 -4.15
CA ALA A 229 -1.93 -4.01 -4.94
C ALA A 229 -0.72 -3.85 -5.89
N THR A 230 -0.33 -2.60 -6.20
CA THR A 230 0.73 -2.24 -7.16
C THR A 230 2.10 -2.81 -6.80
N PRO A 231 2.61 -2.73 -5.55
CA PRO A 231 3.92 -3.29 -5.20
C PRO A 231 4.02 -4.77 -5.57
N TRP A 232 2.99 -5.57 -5.30
CA TRP A 232 3.02 -7.02 -5.50
C TRP A 232 2.98 -7.40 -6.99
N GLY A 233 2.16 -6.69 -7.78
CA GLY A 233 2.18 -6.79 -9.23
C GLY A 233 3.54 -6.44 -9.83
N CYS A 234 4.15 -5.35 -9.37
CA CYS A 234 5.47 -4.91 -9.81
C CYS A 234 6.59 -5.88 -9.41
N LEU A 235 6.56 -6.42 -8.19
CA LEU A 235 7.55 -7.39 -7.72
C LEU A 235 7.47 -8.72 -8.48
N ALA A 236 6.27 -9.26 -8.67
CA ALA A 236 6.07 -10.45 -9.48
C ALA A 236 6.55 -10.23 -10.92
N ALA A 237 6.20 -9.08 -11.52
CA ALA A 237 6.62 -8.71 -12.86
C ALA A 237 8.14 -8.53 -12.98
N LEU A 238 8.79 -7.89 -12.01
CA LEU A 238 10.25 -7.74 -11.93
C LEU A 238 10.93 -9.11 -11.86
N GLY A 239 10.43 -10.00 -11.00
CA GLY A 239 10.92 -11.36 -10.92
C GLY A 239 10.84 -12.07 -12.26
N ALA A 240 9.65 -12.07 -12.87
CA ALA A 240 9.41 -12.75 -14.14
C ALA A 240 10.25 -12.17 -15.29
N PHE A 241 10.39 -10.85 -15.33
CA PHE A 241 11.17 -10.13 -16.32
C PHE A 241 12.65 -10.46 -16.23
N ILE A 242 13.20 -10.53 -15.02
CA ILE A 242 14.64 -10.79 -14.78
C ILE A 242 14.99 -12.27 -14.95
N THR A 243 14.13 -13.19 -14.52
CA THR A 243 14.41 -14.63 -14.60
C THR A 243 13.91 -15.28 -15.88
N LYS A 244 13.09 -14.59 -16.67
CA LYS A 244 12.39 -15.14 -17.84
C LYS A 244 11.60 -16.42 -17.51
N LYS A 245 10.99 -16.43 -16.32
CA LYS A 245 10.16 -17.52 -15.79
C LYS A 245 8.90 -16.96 -15.16
N PRO A 246 7.80 -17.72 -15.10
CA PRO A 246 6.64 -17.30 -14.33
C PRO A 246 7.00 -17.10 -12.84
N VAL A 247 6.44 -16.07 -12.20
CA VAL A 247 6.68 -15.74 -10.78
C VAL A 247 5.36 -15.49 -10.07
N LYS A 248 5.07 -16.34 -9.07
CA LYS A 248 3.89 -16.23 -8.21
C LYS A 248 4.29 -15.62 -6.88
N LEU A 249 3.60 -14.55 -6.48
CA LEU A 249 3.75 -13.87 -5.20
C LEU A 249 2.38 -13.78 -4.54
N VAL A 250 2.19 -14.47 -3.42
CA VAL A 250 0.97 -14.38 -2.61
C VAL A 250 1.42 -14.15 -1.18
N LEU A 251 0.89 -13.10 -0.54
CA LEU A 251 1.28 -12.78 0.83
C LEU A 251 0.54 -13.66 1.82
N ASP A 252 1.24 -14.11 2.85
CA ASP A 252 0.58 -14.61 4.05
C ASP A 252 -0.16 -13.46 4.76
N ARG A 253 -1.18 -13.81 5.55
CA ARG A 253 -2.04 -12.82 6.22
C ARG A 253 -1.25 -11.83 7.08
N MET A 254 -0.25 -12.30 7.81
CA MET A 254 0.46 -11.46 8.76
C MET A 254 1.43 -10.51 8.05
N ALA A 255 2.04 -10.95 6.95
CA ALA A 255 2.84 -10.14 6.06
C ALA A 255 1.96 -9.09 5.36
N ASP A 256 0.81 -9.48 4.83
CA ASP A 256 -0.17 -8.56 4.23
C ASP A 256 -0.58 -7.44 5.20
N MET A 257 -0.94 -7.81 6.43
CA MET A 257 -1.32 -6.84 7.47
C MET A 257 -0.19 -5.88 7.84
N ARG A 258 1.08 -6.33 7.79
CA ARG A 258 2.24 -5.48 8.10
C ARG A 258 2.65 -4.56 6.94
N MET A 259 2.57 -5.05 5.70
CA MET A 259 3.19 -4.36 4.56
C MET A 259 2.22 -3.50 3.75
N THR A 260 0.91 -3.65 3.94
CA THR A 260 -0.08 -2.83 3.22
C THR A 260 -0.63 -1.69 4.06
N GLY A 261 -0.94 -0.57 3.42
CA GLY A 261 -1.66 0.55 4.03
C GLY A 261 -3.06 0.18 4.53
N LYS A 262 -3.61 1.00 5.43
CA LYS A 262 -4.88 0.80 6.15
C LYS A 262 -5.73 2.07 6.09
N ARG A 263 -6.93 2.03 6.67
CA ARG A 263 -7.69 3.26 6.93
C ARG A 263 -6.88 4.18 7.84
N HIS A 264 -6.75 5.45 7.43
CA HIS A 264 -6.09 6.50 8.19
C HIS A 264 -6.71 6.69 9.58
N PRO A 265 -5.92 6.59 10.66
CA PRO A 265 -6.27 7.17 11.94
C PRO A 265 -6.36 8.69 11.84
N TYR A 266 -7.28 9.27 12.61
CA TYR A 266 -7.49 10.72 12.69
C TYR A 266 -7.54 11.16 14.15
N SER A 267 -6.87 12.28 14.44
CA SER A 267 -7.11 13.09 15.62
C SER A 267 -7.72 14.41 15.16
N SER A 268 -8.75 14.91 15.85
CA SER A 268 -9.52 16.08 15.38
C SER A 268 -9.77 17.06 16.52
N ASP A 269 -9.39 18.32 16.33
CA ASP A 269 -9.75 19.41 17.24
C ASP A 269 -11.01 20.08 16.70
N PHE A 270 -12.13 20.00 17.42
CA PHE A 270 -13.39 20.58 16.98
C PHE A 270 -13.90 21.66 17.93
N LYS A 271 -14.68 22.59 17.36
CA LYS A 271 -15.43 23.62 18.08
C LYS A 271 -16.78 23.83 17.40
N ILE A 272 -17.86 23.70 18.16
CA ILE A 272 -19.24 23.85 17.69
C ILE A 272 -19.98 24.90 18.51
N GLY A 273 -20.67 25.81 17.82
CA GLY A 273 -21.43 26.91 18.40
C GLY A 273 -22.91 26.76 18.11
N LEU A 274 -23.75 26.87 19.14
CA LEU A 274 -25.18 26.60 19.10
C LEU A 274 -26.00 27.81 19.59
N SER A 275 -27.22 27.97 19.07
CA SER A 275 -28.24 28.86 19.63
C SER A 275 -28.90 28.27 20.90
N LYS A 276 -29.75 29.06 21.58
CA LYS A 276 -30.61 28.57 22.69
C LYS A 276 -31.47 27.37 22.29
N GLU A 277 -31.94 27.32 21.05
CA GLU A 277 -32.73 26.22 20.47
C GLU A 277 -31.86 25.08 19.90
N LEU A 278 -30.56 25.08 20.20
CA LEU A 278 -29.58 24.07 19.79
C LEU A 278 -29.38 23.96 18.27
N LYS A 279 -29.62 25.05 17.52
CA LYS A 279 -29.26 25.13 16.10
C LYS A 279 -27.77 25.43 15.94
N ILE A 280 -27.10 24.73 15.02
CA ILE A 280 -25.70 24.97 14.70
C ILE A 280 -25.56 26.30 13.98
N ILE A 281 -24.78 27.22 14.56
CA ILE A 281 -24.47 28.53 13.97
C ILE A 281 -23.04 28.55 13.43
N ALA A 282 -22.10 27.96 14.17
CA ALA A 282 -20.69 27.95 13.82
C ALA A 282 -20.08 26.56 14.05
N TYR A 283 -19.19 26.16 13.16
CA TYR A 283 -18.43 24.92 13.27
C TYR A 283 -17.02 25.12 12.73
N GLU A 284 -16.02 24.71 13.51
CA GLU A 284 -14.63 24.66 13.11
C GLU A 284 -14.05 23.30 13.49
N VAL A 285 -13.22 22.74 12.62
CA VAL A 285 -12.50 21.50 12.90
C VAL A 285 -11.16 21.50 12.19
N THR A 286 -10.13 21.04 12.91
CA THR A 286 -8.81 20.71 12.34
C THR A 286 -8.60 19.21 12.43
N TYR A 287 -8.32 18.58 11.29
CA TYR A 287 -8.07 17.15 11.19
C TYR A 287 -6.57 16.89 11.05
N TYR A 288 -6.02 16.02 11.91
CA TYR A 288 -4.68 15.47 11.83
C TYR A 288 -4.78 14.02 11.34
N GLN A 289 -4.57 13.82 10.04
CA GLN A 289 -4.58 12.51 9.40
C GLN A 289 -3.20 11.85 9.54
N ASN A 290 -3.13 10.63 10.05
CA ASN A 290 -1.90 9.84 9.97
C ASN A 290 -1.85 9.12 8.61
N ALA A 291 -1.06 9.67 7.68
CA ALA A 291 -0.88 9.17 6.31
C ALA A 291 0.16 8.06 6.18
N GLY A 292 0.97 7.79 7.22
CA GLY A 292 2.08 6.85 7.13
C GLY A 292 3.30 7.45 6.45
N ALA A 293 4.00 6.66 5.64
CA ALA A 293 5.32 6.99 5.10
C ALA A 293 5.32 7.62 3.70
N ALA A 294 4.22 7.48 2.94
CA ALA A 294 4.08 7.96 1.57
C ALA A 294 2.67 8.49 1.33
N ALA A 295 2.48 9.27 0.27
CA ALA A 295 1.22 9.92 -0.02
C ALA A 295 0.09 8.93 -0.29
N ASP A 296 0.31 7.92 -1.15
CA ASP A 296 -0.73 7.00 -1.63
C ASP A 296 -2.01 7.82 -2.00
N LEU A 297 -3.18 7.44 -1.49
CA LEU A 297 -4.44 8.15 -1.67
C LEU A 297 -4.74 9.18 -0.56
N SER A 298 -3.82 9.41 0.38
CA SER A 298 -4.01 10.32 1.52
C SER A 298 -4.50 11.72 1.10
N PRO A 299 -3.95 12.37 0.06
CA PRO A 299 -4.43 13.67 -0.39
C PRO A 299 -5.92 13.67 -0.80
N ALA A 300 -6.36 12.62 -1.52
CA ALA A 300 -7.74 12.49 -1.96
C ALA A 300 -8.68 12.14 -0.78
N VAL A 301 -8.21 11.33 0.17
CA VAL A 301 -8.94 11.02 1.40
C VAL A 301 -9.14 12.28 2.25
N LEU A 302 -8.12 13.13 2.38
CA LEU A 302 -8.21 14.38 3.13
C LEU A 302 -9.27 15.33 2.53
N GLU A 303 -9.27 15.49 1.21
CA GLU A 303 -10.31 16.30 0.54
C GLU A 303 -11.71 15.72 0.77
N ARG A 304 -11.86 14.39 0.67
CA ARG A 304 -13.13 13.73 0.97
C ARG A 304 -13.58 13.98 2.41
N THR A 305 -12.67 13.96 3.39
CA THR A 305 -12.97 14.31 4.79
C THR A 305 -13.57 15.71 4.89
N LEU A 306 -12.96 16.71 4.24
CA LEU A 306 -13.45 18.09 4.26
C LEU A 306 -14.80 18.25 3.56
N PHE A 307 -15.05 17.55 2.45
CA PHE A 307 -16.34 17.58 1.76
C PHE A 307 -17.50 17.02 2.59
N HIS A 308 -17.23 16.14 3.56
CA HIS A 308 -18.26 15.44 4.32
C HIS A 308 -18.25 15.81 5.81
N THR A 309 -17.47 16.82 6.21
CA THR A 309 -17.30 17.21 7.62
C THR A 309 -18.61 17.63 8.30
N THR A 310 -19.55 18.23 7.56
CA THR A 310 -20.87 18.60 8.08
C THR A 310 -21.88 17.47 7.99
N ASN A 311 -21.53 16.36 7.35
CA ASN A 311 -22.41 15.22 7.10
C ASN A 311 -23.72 15.62 6.40
N ALA A 312 -24.84 15.67 7.15
CA ALA A 312 -26.17 16.02 6.63
C ALA A 312 -26.71 17.32 7.22
N TYR A 313 -25.85 18.13 7.84
CA TYR A 313 -26.18 19.43 8.41
C TYR A 313 -25.70 20.58 7.51
#